data_AF-A0A0B1TW28-F1
#
_entry.id   AF-A0A0B1TW28-F1
#
_cell.length_a   1.000
_cell.length_b   1.000
_cell.length_c   1.000
_cell.angle_alpha   90.00
_cell.angle_beta   90.00
_cell.angle_gamma   90.00
#
_symmetry.space_group_name_H-M   'P 1'
#
loop_
_entity.id
_entity.type
_entity.pdbx_description
1 polymer ?
#
loop_
_entity_poly.entity_id
_entity_poly.type
_entity_poly.pdbx_seq_one_letter_code
_entity_poly.pdbx_strand_id
1 'polypeptide(L)'
;MRFPLSRETIVRLLLLLALGGTIYKGFMKTPEAASHLTPKSFFDGLVNDGENTAIMKERHRDVLEATDKAVRVRLEELRLGLYKPAPGSLVSEESLVRAIRKDEATRARATDDELRAMEKLERARRLEAAGWRMGLLSCPPAGEGRP
;
A
#
# COMPACT_ATOMS: atom_id res chain seq x y z
N MET A 1 53.54 -0.39 -27.22
CA MET A 1 52.45 -0.10 -28.18
C MET A 1 51.33 0.62 -27.45
N ARG A 2 51.10 1.90 -27.72
CA ARG A 2 49.88 2.62 -27.30
C ARG A 2 49.04 2.78 -28.56
N PHE A 3 48.06 1.90 -28.75
CA PHE A 3 47.07 2.11 -29.80
C PHE A 3 46.24 3.35 -29.40
N PRO A 4 46.15 4.40 -30.24
CA PRO A 4 45.24 5.49 -29.94
C PRO A 4 43.83 4.90 -29.95
N LEU A 5 43.14 4.96 -28.81
CA LEU A 5 41.74 4.57 -28.70
C LEU A 5 40.97 5.33 -29.78
N SER A 6 40.48 4.62 -30.81
CA SER A 6 39.66 5.24 -31.83
C SER A 6 38.41 5.83 -31.17
N ARG A 7 37.88 6.93 -31.72
CA ARG A 7 36.65 7.57 -31.22
C ARG A 7 35.53 6.55 -31.05
N GLU A 8 35.44 5.58 -31.95
CA GLU A 8 34.46 4.50 -31.91
C GLU A 8 34.67 3.58 -30.70
N THR A 9 35.91 3.19 -30.38
CA THR A 9 36.20 2.39 -29.19
C THR A 9 35.82 3.13 -27.91
N ILE A 10 36.08 4.44 -27.84
CA ILE A 10 35.68 5.27 -26.69
C ILE A 10 34.15 5.31 -26.55
N VAL A 11 33.43 5.53 -27.66
CA VAL A 11 31.95 5.55 -27.63
C VAL A 11 31.38 4.20 -27.22
N ARG A 12 31.89 3.09 -27.74
CA ARG A 12 31.46 1.73 -27.34
C ARG A 12 31.71 1.48 -25.85
N LEU A 13 32.85 1.92 -25.33
CA LEU A 13 33.18 1.76 -23.92
C LEU A 13 32.25 2.59 -23.02
N LEU A 14 31.95 3.84 -23.42
CA LEU A 14 30.97 4.68 -22.71
C LEU A 14 29.56 4.06 -22.75
N LEU A 15 29.15 3.48 -23.88
CA LEU A 15 27.86 2.78 -23.99
C LEU A 15 27.80 1.54 -23.10
N LEU A 16 28.89 0.74 -23.03
CA LEU A 16 28.97 -0.40 -22.13
C LEU A 16 28.93 0.03 -20.66
N LEU A 17 29.61 1.12 -20.30
CA LEU A 17 29.54 1.69 -18.95
C LEU A 17 28.12 2.19 -18.62
N ALA A 18 27.44 2.84 -19.56
CA ALA A 18 26.06 3.29 -19.39
C ALA A 18 25.09 2.10 -19.25
N LEU A 19 25.28 1.04 -20.04
CA LEU A 19 24.50 -0.18 -19.96
C LEU A 19 24.73 -0.89 -18.62
N GLY A 20 26.00 -1.08 -18.23
CA GLY A 20 26.37 -1.67 -16.95
C GLY A 20 25.83 -0.85 -15.77
N GLY A 21 25.91 0.47 -15.83
CA GLY A 21 25.34 1.37 -14.83
C GLY A 21 23.81 1.25 -14.73
N THR A 22 23.12 1.07 -15.86
CA THR A 22 21.67 0.85 -15.90
C THR A 22 21.29 -0.50 -15.28
N ILE A 23 21.99 -1.57 -15.65
CA ILE A 23 21.78 -2.91 -15.08
C ILE A 23 22.03 -2.89 -13.57
N TYR A 24 23.13 -2.28 -13.13
CA TYR A 24 23.46 -2.16 -11.72
C TYR A 24 22.40 -1.38 -10.95
N LYS A 25 21.97 -0.22 -11.46
CA LYS A 25 20.90 0.57 -10.83
C LYS A 25 19.58 -0.20 -10.77
N GLY A 26 19.24 -0.95 -11.82
CA GLY A 26 18.05 -1.80 -11.85
C GLY A 26 18.15 -2.89 -10.79
N PHE A 27 19.27 -3.60 -10.75
CA PHE A 27 19.54 -4.66 -9.77
C PHE A 27 19.45 -4.14 -8.34
N MET A 28 20.09 -3.02 -8.00
CA MET A 28 20.04 -2.44 -6.65
C MET A 28 18.64 -2.08 -6.16
N LYS A 29 17.65 -1.94 -7.07
CA LYS A 29 16.25 -1.68 -6.71
C LYS A 29 15.42 -2.96 -6.55
N THR A 30 15.97 -4.12 -6.90
CA THR A 30 15.29 -5.40 -6.69
C THR A 30 15.24 -5.73 -5.19
N PRO A 31 14.16 -6.36 -4.69
CA PRO A 31 14.07 -6.76 -3.28
C PRO A 31 15.18 -7.75 -2.89
N GLU A 32 15.66 -8.57 -3.82
CA GLU A 32 16.81 -9.44 -3.66
C GLU A 32 18.06 -8.63 -3.33
N ALA A 33 18.47 -7.69 -4.18
CA ALA A 33 19.66 -6.89 -3.92
C ALA A 33 19.48 -5.96 -2.71
N ALA A 34 18.31 -5.32 -2.58
CA ALA A 34 18.04 -4.33 -1.54
C ALA A 34 18.02 -4.94 -0.14
N SER A 35 17.43 -6.13 0.02
CA SER A 35 17.43 -6.82 1.32
C SER A 35 18.84 -7.24 1.75
N HIS A 36 19.73 -7.60 0.82
CA HIS A 36 21.12 -7.99 1.13
C HIS A 36 22.09 -6.82 1.30
N LEU A 37 22.09 -5.87 0.35
CA LEU A 37 23.10 -4.81 0.25
C LEU A 37 22.74 -3.56 1.05
N THR A 38 21.45 -3.27 1.20
CA THR A 38 20.93 -2.10 1.92
C THR A 38 19.79 -2.48 2.86
N PRO A 39 19.99 -3.44 3.79
CA PRO A 39 18.91 -4.04 4.58
C PRO A 39 18.15 -3.00 5.39
N LYS A 40 18.84 -2.05 6.02
CA LYS A 40 18.21 -1.00 6.82
C LYS A 40 17.21 -0.18 5.99
N SER A 41 17.64 0.36 4.85
CA SER A 41 16.77 1.14 3.98
C SER A 41 15.60 0.32 3.42
N PHE A 42 15.80 -0.98 3.20
CA PHE A 42 14.75 -1.88 2.73
C PHE A 42 13.67 -2.12 3.81
N PHE A 43 14.08 -2.46 5.04
CA PHE A 43 13.14 -2.70 6.13
C PHE A 43 12.47 -1.42 6.63
N ASP A 44 13.21 -0.30 6.75
CA ASP A 44 12.64 1.01 7.05
C ASP A 44 11.53 1.36 6.04
N GLY A 45 11.74 1.06 4.75
CA GLY A 45 10.74 1.24 3.71
C GLY A 45 9.50 0.35 3.88
N LEU A 46 9.70 -0.95 4.17
CA LEU A 46 8.60 -1.90 4.40
C LEU A 46 7.77 -1.55 5.64
N VAL A 47 8.42 -1.17 6.74
CA VAL A 47 7.76 -0.79 7.99
C VAL A 47 6.98 0.50 7.79
N ASN A 48 7.58 1.52 7.17
CA ASN A 48 6.91 2.79 6.88
C ASN A 48 5.68 2.60 5.95
N ASP A 49 5.78 1.77 4.91
CA ASP A 49 4.64 1.44 4.05
C ASP A 49 3.51 0.73 4.83
N GLY A 50 3.90 -0.19 5.74
CA GLY A 50 2.97 -0.86 6.65
C GLY A 50 2.27 0.10 7.63
N GLU A 51 3.02 1.01 8.25
CA GLU A 51 2.50 2.03 9.17
C GLU A 51 1.54 2.99 8.46
N ASN A 52 1.93 3.49 7.29
CA ASN A 52 1.06 4.34 6.48
C ASN A 52 -0.22 3.61 6.08
N THR A 53 -0.12 2.35 5.67
CA THR A 53 -1.29 1.54 5.30
C THR A 53 -2.23 1.35 6.49
N ALA A 54 -1.70 1.03 7.68
CA ALA A 54 -2.50 0.86 8.90
C ALA A 54 -3.25 2.15 9.25
N ILE A 55 -2.54 3.29 9.28
CA ILE A 55 -3.13 4.61 9.56
C ILE A 55 -4.21 4.97 8.53
N MET A 56 -3.96 4.71 7.24
CA MET A 56 -4.95 4.98 6.19
C MET A 56 -6.22 4.14 6.37
N LYS A 57 -6.09 2.86 6.75
CA LYS A 57 -7.24 1.97 6.98
C LYS A 57 -8.04 2.35 8.22
N GLU A 58 -7.36 2.73 9.30
CA GLU A 58 -7.99 3.30 10.49
C GLU A 58 -8.80 4.56 10.13
N ARG A 59 -8.20 5.52 9.42
CA ARG A 59 -8.91 6.73 8.98
C ARG A 59 -10.10 6.44 8.09
N HIS A 60 -10.01 5.45 7.20
CA HIS A 60 -11.16 5.04 6.39
C HIS A 60 -12.31 4.51 7.25
N ARG A 61 -12.02 3.70 8.28
CA ARG A 61 -13.03 3.23 9.24
C ARG A 61 -13.70 4.41 9.95
N ASP A 62 -12.92 5.36 10.43
CA ASP A 62 -13.44 6.52 11.16
C ASP A 62 -14.34 7.40 10.28
N VAL A 63 -13.96 7.63 9.02
CA VAL A 63 -14.79 8.36 8.05
C VAL A 63 -16.10 7.62 7.76
N LEU A 64 -16.07 6.29 7.63
CA LEU A 64 -17.27 5.47 7.44
C LEU A 64 -18.20 5.51 8.65
N GLU A 65 -17.64 5.52 9.86
CA GLU A 65 -18.43 5.67 11.09
C GLU A 65 -19.12 7.04 11.16
N ALA A 66 -18.37 8.11 10.89
CA ALA A 66 -18.92 9.46 10.84
C ALA A 66 -20.01 9.61 9.76
N THR A 67 -19.81 8.99 8.59
CA THR A 67 -20.77 9.03 7.48
C THR A 67 -22.06 8.31 7.84
N ASP A 68 -21.98 7.09 8.38
CA ASP A 68 -23.17 6.33 8.80
C ASP A 68 -23.97 7.10 9.87
N LYS A 69 -23.29 7.70 10.84
CA LYS A 69 -23.95 8.54 11.86
C LYS A 69 -24.71 9.71 11.21
N ALA A 70 -24.07 10.41 10.26
CA ALA A 70 -24.70 11.50 9.54
C ALA A 70 -25.92 11.05 8.72
N VAL A 71 -25.84 9.90 8.05
CA VAL A 71 -26.96 9.33 7.27
C VAL A 71 -28.12 8.93 8.19
N ARG A 72 -27.84 8.33 9.36
CA ARG A 72 -28.86 7.97 10.35
C ARG A 72 -29.58 9.18 10.91
N VAL A 73 -28.83 10.22 11.30
CA VAL A 73 -29.42 11.50 11.75
C VAL A 73 -30.29 12.08 10.65
N ARG A 74 -29.82 12.08 9.40
CA ARG A 74 -30.62 12.61 8.28
C ARG A 74 -31.92 11.82 8.04
N LEU A 75 -31.88 10.51 8.20
CA LEU A 75 -33.07 9.65 8.11
C LEU A 75 -34.07 9.97 9.23
N GLU A 76 -33.59 10.17 10.45
CA GLU A 76 -34.43 10.56 11.58
C GLU A 76 -35.06 11.95 11.38
N GLU A 77 -34.28 12.94 10.97
CA GLU A 77 -34.79 14.27 10.64
C GLU A 77 -35.83 14.25 9.51
N LEU A 78 -35.64 13.39 8.50
CA LEU A 78 -36.61 13.20 7.41
C LEU A 78 -37.92 12.64 7.95
N ARG A 79 -37.86 11.62 8.82
CA ARG A 79 -39.03 10.99 9.45
C ARG A 79 -39.79 11.92 10.39
N LEU A 80 -39.07 12.79 11.10
CA LEU A 80 -39.63 13.82 11.97
C LEU A 80 -40.14 15.04 11.20
N GLY A 81 -39.94 15.10 9.87
CA GLY A 81 -40.33 16.23 9.03
C GLY A 81 -39.48 17.49 9.22
N LEU A 82 -38.37 17.39 9.95
CA LEU A 82 -37.39 18.47 10.19
C LEU A 82 -36.52 18.72 8.95
N TYR A 83 -36.25 17.67 8.18
CA TYR A 83 -35.53 17.75 6.91
C TYR A 83 -36.50 17.54 5.74
N LYS A 84 -36.49 18.47 4.79
CA LYS A 84 -37.25 18.37 3.53
C LYS A 84 -36.27 18.39 2.36
N PRO A 85 -36.13 17.29 1.61
CA PRO A 85 -35.26 17.26 0.43
C PRO A 85 -35.67 18.34 -0.58
N ALA A 86 -34.67 18.92 -1.25
CA ALA A 86 -34.93 19.90 -2.30
C ALA A 86 -35.71 19.24 -3.47
N PRO A 87 -36.50 20.02 -4.24
CA PRO A 87 -37.16 19.51 -5.44
C PRO A 87 -36.14 18.88 -6.40
N GLY A 88 -36.43 17.66 -6.89
CA GLY A 88 -35.52 16.90 -7.76
C GLY A 88 -34.40 16.14 -7.04
N SER A 89 -34.35 16.18 -5.70
CA SER A 89 -33.39 15.40 -4.92
C SER A 89 -33.64 13.89 -5.06
N LEU A 90 -32.56 13.13 -5.20
CA LEU A 90 -32.59 11.66 -5.13
C LEU A 90 -32.65 11.13 -3.68
N VAL A 91 -32.60 12.03 -2.69
CA VAL A 91 -32.66 11.69 -1.28
C VAL A 91 -34.10 11.38 -0.89
N SER A 92 -34.38 10.10 -0.68
CA SER A 92 -35.62 9.56 -0.13
C SER A 92 -35.35 8.72 1.12
N GLU A 93 -36.39 8.40 1.89
CA GLU A 93 -36.27 7.50 3.04
C GLU A 93 -35.63 6.16 2.62
N GLU A 94 -36.11 5.58 1.53
CA GLU A 94 -35.59 4.32 0.98
C GLU A 94 -34.11 4.43 0.61
N SER A 95 -33.68 5.55 0.01
CA SER A 95 -32.28 5.76 -0.35
C SER A 95 -31.38 5.82 0.89
N LEU A 96 -31.84 6.47 1.97
CA LEU A 96 -31.09 6.62 3.21
C LEU A 96 -31.02 5.28 3.96
N VAL A 97 -32.12 4.53 4.02
CA VAL A 97 -32.14 3.16 4.57
C VAL A 97 -31.18 2.25 3.81
N ARG A 98 -31.15 2.35 2.47
CA ARG A 98 -30.22 1.59 1.64
C ARG A 98 -28.76 1.99 1.89
N ALA A 99 -28.50 3.28 2.03
CA ALA A 99 -27.17 3.80 2.35
C ALA A 99 -26.67 3.24 3.69
N ILE A 100 -27.50 3.27 4.75
CA ILE A 100 -27.16 2.69 6.06
C ILE A 100 -26.77 1.21 5.94
N ARG A 101 -27.58 0.39 5.25
CA ARG A 101 -27.26 -1.03 5.05
C ARG A 101 -25.94 -1.24 4.32
N LYS A 102 -25.65 -0.39 3.33
CA LYS A 102 -24.38 -0.43 2.59
C LYS A 102 -23.21 -0.02 3.49
N ASP A 103 -23.38 0.97 4.34
CA ASP A 103 -22.35 1.46 5.24
C ASP A 103 -22.03 0.43 6.33
N GLU A 104 -23.04 -0.25 6.89
CA GLU A 104 -22.86 -1.39 7.81
C GLU A 104 -21.98 -2.49 7.18
N ALA A 105 -22.30 -2.91 5.95
CA ALA A 105 -21.52 -3.91 5.24
C ALA A 105 -20.10 -3.43 4.87
N THR A 106 -19.92 -2.12 4.71
CA THR A 106 -18.61 -1.53 4.40
C THR A 106 -17.76 -1.39 5.65
N ARG A 107 -18.36 -1.06 6.80
CA ARG A 107 -17.69 -0.99 8.10
C ARG A 107 -17.11 -2.34 8.52
N ALA A 108 -17.90 -3.41 8.40
CA ALA A 108 -17.42 -4.77 8.71
C ALA A 108 -16.14 -5.11 7.93
N ARG A 109 -16.12 -4.80 6.63
CA ARG A 109 -14.93 -4.99 5.78
C ARG A 109 -13.78 -4.05 6.14
N ALA A 110 -14.07 -2.81 6.55
CA ALA A 110 -13.04 -1.86 6.95
C ALA A 110 -12.30 -2.32 8.21
N THR A 111 -13.01 -2.92 9.18
CA THR A 111 -12.39 -3.53 10.37
C THR A 111 -11.45 -4.69 9.99
N ASP A 112 -11.89 -5.58 9.10
CA ASP A 112 -11.02 -6.67 8.62
C ASP A 112 -9.79 -6.15 7.88
N ASP A 113 -9.94 -5.09 7.08
CA ASP A 113 -8.85 -4.47 6.33
C ASP A 113 -7.82 -3.81 7.26
N GLU A 114 -8.26 -3.18 8.35
CA GLU A 114 -7.39 -2.61 9.38
C GLU A 114 -6.58 -3.72 10.09
N LEU A 115 -7.24 -4.81 10.49
CA LEU A 115 -6.56 -5.97 11.08
C LEU A 115 -5.50 -6.54 10.15
N ARG A 116 -5.84 -6.73 8.87
CA ARG A 116 -4.88 -7.21 7.85
C ARG A 116 -3.72 -6.25 7.65
N ALA A 117 -3.95 -4.94 7.74
CA ALA A 117 -2.88 -3.94 7.64
C ALA A 117 -1.92 -4.04 8.84
N MET A 118 -2.46 -4.20 10.06
CA MET A 118 -1.67 -4.40 11.27
C MET A 118 -0.87 -5.71 11.22
N GLU A 119 -1.47 -6.82 10.79
CA GLU A 119 -0.78 -8.09 10.61
C GLU A 119 0.39 -7.99 9.61
N LYS A 120 0.22 -7.22 8.53
CA LYS A 120 1.29 -6.97 7.55
C LYS A 120 2.43 -6.15 8.16
N LEU A 121 2.11 -5.12 8.93
CA LEU A 121 3.10 -4.32 9.64
C LEU A 121 3.89 -5.18 10.65
N GLU A 122 3.19 -5.99 11.45
CA GLU A 122 3.82 -6.91 12.39
C GLU A 122 4.69 -7.95 11.68
N ARG A 123 4.26 -8.44 10.51
CA ARG A 123 5.06 -9.34 9.69
C ARG A 123 6.34 -8.64 9.21
N ALA A 124 6.26 -7.40 8.74
CA ALA A 124 7.42 -6.64 8.32
C ALA A 124 8.42 -6.45 9.47
N ARG A 125 7.93 -6.06 10.67
CA ARG A 125 8.76 -5.93 11.89
C ARG A 125 9.40 -7.26 12.30
N ARG A 126 8.67 -8.38 12.19
CA ARG A 126 9.22 -9.71 12.45
C ARG A 126 10.32 -10.11 11.45
N LEU A 127 10.12 -9.84 10.16
CA LEU A 127 11.13 -10.10 9.13
C LEU A 127 12.40 -9.29 9.37
N GLU A 128 12.26 -8.02 9.77
CA GLU A 128 13.40 -7.18 10.15
C GLU A 128 14.14 -7.77 11.37
N ALA A 129 13.42 -8.09 12.44
CA ALA A 129 13.99 -8.67 13.65
C ALA A 129 14.68 -10.02 13.42
N ALA A 130 14.14 -10.85 12.52
CA ALA A 130 14.74 -12.11 12.10
C ALA A 130 15.95 -11.94 11.18
N GLY A 131 16.27 -10.71 10.75
CA GLY A 131 17.31 -10.46 9.78
C GLY A 131 17.03 -11.15 8.44
N TRP A 132 15.75 -11.31 8.08
CA TRP A 132 15.34 -12.03 6.88
C TRP A 132 15.94 -11.42 5.61
N ARG A 133 16.23 -12.24 4.61
CA ARG A 133 16.77 -11.82 3.31
C ARG A 133 16.10 -12.61 2.20
N MET A 134 15.82 -11.96 1.08
CA MET A 134 15.29 -12.65 -0.09
C MET A 134 16.42 -13.43 -0.79
N GLY A 135 16.13 -14.63 -1.29
CA GLY A 135 17.15 -15.42 -1.99
C GLY A 135 17.60 -14.74 -3.30
N LEU A 136 18.91 -14.57 -3.49
CA LEU A 136 19.47 -13.90 -4.69
C LEU A 136 19.28 -14.69 -6.00
N LEU A 137 19.14 -16.02 -5.90
CA LEU A 137 19.05 -16.92 -7.06
C LEU A 137 17.88 -17.92 -6.96
N SER A 138 17.21 -17.97 -5.82
CA SER A 138 16.09 -18.87 -5.56
C SER A 138 14.99 -18.11 -4.84
N CYS A 139 13.87 -17.89 -5.52
CA CYS A 139 12.63 -17.51 -4.84
C CYS A 139 12.11 -18.77 -4.13
N PRO A 140 12.04 -18.81 -2.79
CA PRO A 140 11.21 -19.82 -2.15
C PRO A 140 9.77 -19.65 -2.69
N PRO A 141 9.05 -20.75 -2.94
CA PRO A 141 7.70 -20.68 -3.49
C PRO A 141 6.82 -19.79 -2.61
N ALA A 142 5.98 -18.97 -3.26
CA ALA A 142 5.10 -18.04 -2.58
C ALA A 142 4.26 -18.78 -1.52
N GLY A 143 4.48 -18.45 -0.24
CA GLY A 143 3.79 -19.08 0.89
C GLY A 143 4.72 -19.64 1.98
N GLU A 144 6.00 -19.86 1.70
CA GLU A 144 6.95 -20.35 2.70
C GLU A 144 7.65 -19.22 3.46
N GLY A 145 6.87 -18.41 4.17
CA GLY A 145 7.39 -17.69 5.32
C GLY A 145 7.63 -18.71 6.43
N ARG A 146 8.86 -19.21 6.57
CA ARG A 146 9.30 -19.91 7.80
C ARG A 146 10.19 -18.96 8.61
N PRO A 147 10.13 -19.10 9.94
CA PRO A 147 9.67 -18.11 10.92
C PRO A 147 10.44 -16.79 10.97
#